data_AF-A0A9D4MQ77-F1
#
_entry.id   AF-A0A9D4MQ77-F1
#
_cell.length_a   1.000
_cell.length_b   1.000
_cell.length_c   1.000
_cell.angle_alpha   90.00
_cell.angle_beta   90.00
_cell.angle_gamma   90.00
#
_symmetry.space_group_name_H-M   'P 1'
#
loop_
_entity.id
_entity.type
_entity.pdbx_description
1 polymer ?
#
loop_
_entity_poly.entity_id
_entity_poly.type
_entity_poly.pdbx_seq_one_letter_code
_entity_poly.pdbx_strand_id
1 'polypeptide(L)' 'MLTQKGSDDLAVNTEHDTPMLTQKGSNDLAVNTEHNTPMLTQKGSNDLAVKTEHNTFILKQKGSHDYAVNTQRTIY' A
#
# COMPACT_ATOMS: atom_id res chain seq x y z
N MET A 1 7.78 -9.01 -5.90
CA MET A 1 7.72 -7.57 -6.23
C MET A 1 6.80 -7.40 -7.44
N LEU A 2 5.76 -6.57 -7.33
CA LEU A 2 4.82 -6.25 -8.41
C LEU A 2 5.04 -4.81 -8.87
N THR A 3 5.03 -4.57 -10.19
CA THR A 3 5.16 -3.22 -10.76
C THR A 3 4.04 -2.97 -11.75
N GLN A 4 3.33 -1.86 -11.59
CA GLN A 4 2.29 -1.40 -12.50
C GLN A 4 2.63 -0.02 -13.06
N LYS A 5 2.22 0.22 -14.30
CA LYS A 5 2.39 1.48 -15.01
C LYS A 5 1.11 1.76 -15.80
N GLY A 6 0.58 2.96 -15.68
CA GLY A 6 -0.62 3.34 -16.40
C GLY A 6 -1.60 4.04 -15.47
N SER A 7 -2.88 3.78 -15.70
CA SER A 7 -3.95 4.21 -14.80
C SER A 7 -4.82 3.01 -14.46
N ASP A 8 -4.41 2.28 -13.42
CA ASP A 8 -5.04 1.03 -13.02
C ASP A 8 -5.20 0.98 -11.50
N ASP A 9 -6.26 0.33 -11.05
CA ASP A 9 -6.52 0.11 -9.63
C ASP A 9 -5.96 -1.24 -9.19
N LEU A 10 -5.43 -1.29 -7.98
CA LEU A 10 -4.85 -2.50 -7.41
C LEU A 10 -5.33 -2.73 -5.98
N ALA A 11 -5.73 -3.97 -5.70
CA ALA A 11 -6.01 -4.44 -4.35
C ALA A 11 -5.05 -5.57 -3.97
N VAL A 12 -4.44 -5.47 -2.79
CA VAL A 12 -3.51 -6.48 -2.26
C VAL A 12 -3.90 -6.84 -0.84
N ASN A 13 -4.12 -8.14 -0.60
CA ASN A 13 -4.41 -8.69 0.72
C ASN A 13 -3.34 -9.73 1.08
N THR A 14 -2.64 -9.54 2.21
CA THR A 14 -1.59 -10.48 2.68
C THR A 14 -1.65 -10.67 4.19
N GLU A 15 -1.37 -11.87 4.70
CA GLU A 15 -1.39 -12.14 6.15
C GLU A 15 -0.01 -12.44 6.74
N HIS A 16 0.90 -13.09 5.99
CA HIS A 16 2.25 -13.45 6.46
C HIS A 16 3.35 -13.14 5.44
N ASP A 17 2.99 -12.45 4.35
CA ASP A 17 3.92 -12.04 3.31
C ASP A 17 4.15 -10.54 3.32
N THR A 18 5.39 -10.14 3.01
CA THR A 18 5.78 -8.74 2.85
C THR A 18 5.67 -8.33 1.38
N PRO A 19 4.55 -7.71 0.94
CA PRO A 19 4.41 -7.30 -0.45
C PRO A 19 5.29 -6.08 -0.74
N MET A 20 5.94 -6.11 -1.90
CA MET A 20 6.66 -4.97 -2.47
C MET A 20 5.95 -4.53 -3.76
N LEU A 21 5.33 -3.36 -3.75
CA LEU A 21 4.59 -2.82 -4.90
C LEU A 21 5.21 -1.51 -5.39
N THR A 22 5.27 -1.35 -6.71
CA THR A 22 5.66 -0.09 -7.36
C THR A 22 4.61 0.35 -8.37
N GLN A 23 4.03 1.53 -8.19
CA GLN A 23 3.04 2.12 -9.09
C GLN A 23 3.59 3.38 -9.76
N LYS A 24 3.34 3.52 -11.07
CA LYS A 24 3.68 4.72 -11.84
C LYS A 24 2.50 5.18 -12.69
N GLY A 25 2.10 6.43 -12.57
CA GLY A 25 0.98 7.02 -13.32
C GLY A 25 -0.15 7.47 -12.40
N SER A 26 -1.39 7.20 -12.78
CA SER A 26 -2.58 7.58 -12.01
C SER A 26 -3.31 6.35 -11.49
N ASN A 27 -2.99 5.89 -10.27
CA ASN A 27 -3.44 4.59 -9.78
C ASN A 27 -4.04 4.69 -8.39
N ASP A 28 -5.07 3.89 -8.13
CA ASP A 28 -5.60 3.72 -6.78
C ASP A 28 -5.11 2.38 -6.20
N LEU A 29 -4.69 2.41 -4.93
CA LEU A 29 -4.12 1.26 -4.25
C LEU A 29 -4.83 0.99 -2.94
N ALA A 30 -5.41 -0.21 -2.81
CA ALA A 30 -5.93 -0.73 -1.56
C ALA A 30 -5.01 -1.84 -1.04
N VAL A 31 -4.52 -1.73 0.19
CA VAL A 31 -3.66 -2.72 0.82
C VAL A 31 -4.23 -3.13 2.16
N ASN A 32 -4.51 -4.40 2.35
CA ASN A 32 -4.87 -4.98 3.64
C ASN A 32 -3.78 -5.97 4.07
N THR A 33 -3.11 -5.71 5.19
CA THR A 33 -2.11 -6.64 5.72
C THR A 33 -2.25 -6.94 7.18
N GLU A 34 -2.12 -8.21 7.54
CA GLU A 34 -1.92 -8.69 8.92
C GLU A 34 -0.44 -9.09 9.08
N HIS A 35 0.15 -8.98 10.27
CA HIS A 35 1.50 -9.45 10.65
C HIS A 35 2.70 -9.30 9.65
N ASN A 36 2.78 -8.24 8.83
CA ASN A 36 3.84 -7.94 7.87
C ASN A 36 4.25 -6.47 7.79
N THR A 37 5.35 -6.22 7.07
CA THR A 37 5.81 -4.86 6.75
C THR A 37 5.75 -4.56 5.24
N PRO A 38 4.58 -4.20 4.68
CA PRO A 38 4.49 -3.83 3.27
C PRO A 38 5.45 -2.70 2.87
N MET A 39 5.97 -2.75 1.64
CA MET A 39 6.77 -1.69 1.04
C MET A 39 6.13 -1.20 -0.26
N LEU A 40 5.70 0.05 -0.28
CA LEU A 40 5.01 0.64 -1.44
C LEU A 40 5.80 1.84 -1.98
N THR A 41 5.98 1.87 -3.30
CA THR A 41 6.58 3.01 -4.00
C THR A 41 5.61 3.53 -5.06
N GLN A 42 5.23 4.81 -4.98
CA GLN A 42 4.26 5.43 -5.88
C GLN A 42 4.87 6.66 -6.57
N LYS A 43 4.60 6.82 -7.86
CA LYS A 43 5.05 7.99 -8.64
C LYS A 43 3.96 8.45 -9.59
N GLY A 44 3.48 9.68 -9.43
CA GLY A 44 2.42 10.25 -10.26
C GLY A 44 1.30 10.82 -9.39
N SER A 45 0.04 10.62 -9.79
CA SER A 45 -1.15 11.02 -9.02
C SER A 45 -1.83 9.77 -8.49
N ASN A 46 -1.58 9.38 -7.24
CA ASN A 46 -2.07 8.09 -6.75
C ASN A 46 -2.80 8.23 -5.43
N ASP A 47 -3.88 7.46 -5.27
CA ASP A 47 -4.60 7.36 -4.02
C ASP A 47 -4.28 6.03 -3.31
N LEU A 48 -4.13 6.07 -2.00
CA LEU A 48 -3.74 4.92 -1.20
C LEU A 48 -4.63 4.71 0.01
N ALA A 49 -5.30 3.57 0.09
CA ALA A 49 -5.94 3.08 1.30
C ALA A 49 -5.15 1.90 1.86
N VAL A 50 -4.68 2.01 3.11
CA VAL A 50 -4.01 0.93 3.81
C VAL A 50 -4.78 0.57 5.07
N LYS A 51 -5.13 -0.70 5.22
CA LYS A 51 -5.56 -1.30 6.48
C LYS A 51 -4.47 -2.25 6.96
N THR A 52 -4.00 -2.06 8.19
CA THR A 52 -3.00 -2.96 8.77
C THR A 52 -3.34 -3.35 10.20
N GLU A 53 -3.05 -4.60 10.57
CA GLU A 53 -3.09 -5.03 11.97
C GLU A 53 -1.72 -5.59 12.39
N HIS A 54 -1.20 -5.12 13.54
CA HIS A 54 0.09 -5.54 14.12
C HIS A 54 1.33 -5.24 13.25
N ASN A 55 1.25 -4.19 12.44
CA ASN A 55 2.15 -3.99 11.32
C ASN A 55 2.80 -2.62 11.25
N THR A 56 3.97 -2.59 10.64
CA THR A 56 4.61 -1.35 10.16
C THR A 56 4.41 -1.26 8.66
N PHE A 57 4.38 -0.05 8.08
CA PHE A 57 4.29 0.13 6.65
C PHE A 57 5.29 1.18 6.17
N ILE A 58 5.92 0.95 5.01
CA ILE A 58 6.87 1.88 4.39
C ILE A 58 6.31 2.38 3.05
N LEU A 59 5.98 3.68 2.99
CA LEU A 59 5.55 4.38 1.78
C LEU A 59 6.65 5.31 1.25
N LYS A 60 6.95 5.22 -0.04
CA LYS A 60 7.71 6.24 -0.78
C LYS A 60 6.88 6.78 -1.91
N GLN A 61 6.70 8.09 -1.96
CA GLN A 61 5.79 8.72 -2.92
C GLN A 61 6.39 9.99 -3.56
N LYS A 62 6.12 10.21 -4.85
CA LYS A 62 6.62 11.36 -5.62
C LYS A 62 5.59 11.86 -6.66
N GLY A 63 5.09 13.08 -6.50
CA GLY A 63 3.90 13.59 -7.21
C GLY A 63 2.76 13.93 -6.24
N SER A 64 1.52 13.96 -6.74
CA SER A 64 0.30 14.24 -5.94
C SER A 64 -0.24 12.95 -5.34
N HIS A 65 -0.59 12.94 -4.06
CA HIS A 65 -1.10 11.73 -3.41
C HIS A 65 -2.05 12.08 -2.29
N ASP A 66 -3.14 11.33 -2.21
CA ASP A 66 -3.98 11.23 -1.02
C ASP A 66 -3.82 9.84 -0.40
N TYR A 67 -3.80 9.78 0.93
CA TYR A 67 -3.70 8.49 1.62
C TYR A 67 -4.54 8.43 2.89
N ALA A 68 -5.12 7.26 3.13
CA ALA A 68 -5.79 6.89 4.35
C ALA A 68 -5.12 5.62 4.90
N VAL A 69 -4.66 5.68 6.15
CA VAL A 69 -4.06 4.53 6.85
C VAL A 69 -4.86 4.26 8.11
N ASN A 70 -5.39 3.04 8.21
CA ASN A 70 -6.00 2.52 9.42
C ASN A 70 -5.12 1.41 9.98
N THR A 71 -4.58 1.61 11.17
CA THR A 71 -3.78 0.62 11.88
C THR A 71 -4.50 0.21 13.14
N GLN A 72 -4.89 -1.07 13.22
CA GLN A 72 -5.49 -1.63 14.42
C GLN A 72 -4.42 -2.41 15.20
N ARG A 73 -4.27 -2.09 16.49
CA ARG A 73 -3.45 -2.88 17.42
C ARG A 73 -4.40 -3.62 18.36
N THR A 74 -4.67 -4.88 18.06
CA THR A 74 -5.44 -5.75 18.96
C THR A 74 -4.50 -6.23 20.07
N ILE A 75 -4.70 -5.71 21.29
CA ILE A 75 -3.98 -6.16 22.48
C ILE A 75 -4.81 -7.28 23.10
N TYR A 76 -4.31 -8.53 23.06
CA TYR A 76 -4.93 -9.70 23.70
C TYR A 76 -4.61 -9.74 25.21
#